data_AF-D5H4J0-F1
#
_entry.id   AF-D5H4J0-F1
#
_cell.length_a   1.000
_cell.length_b   1.000
_cell.length_c   1.000
_cell.angle_alpha   90.00
_cell.angle_beta   90.00
_cell.angle_gamma   90.00
#
_symmetry.space_group_name_H-M   'P 1'
#
loop_
_entity.id
_entity.type
_entity.pdbx_description
1 polymer ?
#
loop_
_entity_poly.entity_id
_entity_poly.type
_entity_poly.pdbx_seq_one_letter_code
_entity_poly.pdbx_strand_id
1 'polypeptide(L)' 'MADQSTSASRKMAKLIVAEEKEDGNYGFREKIVPLDDVEEELEEAKEFT' A
#
# COMPACT_ATOMS: atom_id res chain seq x y z
N MET A 1 -27.75 19.49 3.57
CA MET A 1 -27.75 18.28 2.72
C MET A 1 -26.61 17.40 3.22
N ALA A 2 -26.93 16.27 3.83
CA ALA A 2 -25.92 15.29 4.22
C ALA A 2 -25.63 14.46 2.98
N ASP A 3 -24.42 14.61 2.43
CA ASP A 3 -23.98 13.86 1.27
C ASP A 3 -23.83 12.39 1.67
N GLN A 4 -24.89 11.63 1.44
CA GLN A 4 -24.86 10.17 1.47
C GLN A 4 -24.09 9.70 0.23
N SER A 5 -22.79 9.97 0.21
CA SER A 5 -21.86 9.26 -0.66
C SER A 5 -21.86 7.81 -0.19
N THR A 6 -22.61 7.01 -0.94
CA THR A 6 -22.67 5.56 -0.96
C THR A 6 -21.41 4.94 -0.38
N SER A 7 -21.57 4.17 0.71
CA SER A 7 -20.57 3.22 1.19
C SER A 7 -20.41 2.10 0.15
N ALA A 8 -19.88 2.45 -1.02
CA ALA A 8 -19.46 1.48 -2.02
C ALA A 8 -18.29 0.73 -1.41
N SER A 9 -18.38 -0.60 -1.34
CA SER A 9 -17.30 -1.45 -0.89
C SER A 9 -16.02 -1.09 -1.66
N ARG A 10 -15.15 -0.26 -1.07
CA ARG A 10 -13.89 0.14 -1.70
C ARG A 10 -13.06 -1.12 -1.87
N LYS A 11 -12.59 -1.35 -3.09
CA LYS A 11 -11.70 -2.47 -3.37
C LYS A 11 -10.40 -2.20 -2.62
N MET A 12 -10.00 -3.16 -1.79
CA MET A 12 -8.75 -3.12 -1.04
C MET A 12 -7.74 -4.01 -1.75
N ALA A 13 -6.48 -3.59 -1.74
CA ALA A 13 -5.35 -4.34 -2.23
C ALA A 13 -4.40 -4.68 -1.07
N LYS A 14 -3.77 -5.84 -1.12
CA LYS A 14 -2.67 -6.19 -0.23
C LYS A 14 -1.36 -5.85 -0.93
N LEU A 15 -0.68 -4.82 -0.44
CA LEU A 15 0.68 -4.46 -0.82
C LEU A 15 1.66 -5.35 -0.07
N ILE A 16 2.65 -5.88 -0.77
CA ILE A 16 3.78 -6.61 -0.17
C ILE A 16 5.05 -6.03 -0.78
N VAL A 17 5.84 -5.34 0.03
CA VAL A 17 7.10 -4.71 -0.37
C VAL A 17 8.24 -5.49 0.26
N ALA A 18 9.26 -5.81 -0.54
CA ALA A 18 10.51 -6.38 -0.05
C ALA A 18 11.47 -5.25 0.31
N GLU A 19 11.95 -5.21 1.55
CA GLU A 19 12.93 -4.25 2.05
C GLU A 19 14.23 -5.02 2.37
N GLU A 20 15.35 -4.61 1.77
CA GLU A 20 16.65 -5.19 2.09
C GLU A 20 17.10 -4.67 3.47
N LYS A 21 17.43 -5.60 4.36
CA LYS A 21 18.01 -5.28 5.67
C LYS A 21 19.52 -5.21 5.57
N GLU A 22 20.13 -4.48 6.50
CA GLU A 22 21.59 -4.31 6.60
C GLU A 22 22.37 -5.64 6.68
N ASP A 23 21.72 -6.71 7.16
CA ASP A 23 22.28 -8.06 7.20
C ASP A 23 22.27 -8.81 5.84
N GLY A 24 21.85 -8.16 4.74
CA GLY A 24 21.71 -8.76 3.41
C GLY A 24 20.50 -9.69 3.27
N ASN A 25 19.58 -9.66 4.25
CA ASN A 25 18.33 -10.41 4.23
C ASN A 25 17.17 -9.50 3.80
N TYR A 26 16.21 -10.03 3.05
CA TYR A 26 14.99 -9.30 2.71
C TYR A 26 13.91 -9.50 3.78
N GLY A 27 13.42 -8.39 4.33
CA GLY A 27 12.17 -8.34 5.07
C GLY A 27 11.00 -8.05 4.13
N PHE A 28 9.80 -8.51 4.49
CA PHE A 28 8.58 -8.15 3.77
C PHE A 28 7.71 -7.27 4.66
N ARG A 29 7.32 -6.11 4.13
CA ARG A 29 6.34 -5.23 4.77
C ARG A 29 5.02 -5.38 4.02
N GLU A 30 4.00 -5.82 4.74
CA GLU A 30 2.65 -5.97 4.21
C GLU A 30 1.73 -4.85 4.71
N LYS A 31 0.96 -4.25 3.80
CA LYS A 31 0.00 -3.20 4.09
C LYS A 31 -1.27 -3.42 3.26
N ILE A 32 -2.43 -3.18 3.84
CA ILE A 32 -3.70 -3.23 3.11
C ILE A 32 -4.12 -1.79 2.85
N VAL A 33 -4.20 -1.42 1.57
CA VAL A 33 -4.54 -0.07 1.13
C VAL A 33 -5.70 -0.11 0.13
N PRO A 34 -6.46 0.99 -0.02
CA PRO A 34 -7.40 1.13 -1.12
C PRO A 34 -6.70 0.93 -2.47
N LEU A 35 -7.40 0.34 -3.44
CA LEU A 35 -6.82 0.04 -4.75
C LEU A 35 -6.30 1.31 -5.47
N ASP A 36 -6.97 2.44 -5.25
CA ASP A 36 -6.59 3.73 -5.83
C ASP A 36 -5.26 4.28 -5.28
N ASP A 37 -4.89 3.89 -4.05
CA ASP A 37 -3.68 4.38 -3.35
C ASP A 37 -2.48 3.42 -3.54
N VAL A 38 -2.65 2.30 -4.26
CA VAL A 38 -1.61 1.28 -4.44
C VAL A 38 -0.40 1.81 -5.20
N GLU A 39 -0.64 2.57 -6.28
CA GLU A 39 0.44 3.08 -7.14
C GLU A 39 1.32 4.09 -6.38
N GLU A 40 0.70 5.00 -5.63
CA GLU A 40 1.39 5.98 -4.78
C GLU A 40 2.24 5.28 -3.70
N GLU A 41 1.69 4.26 -3.03
CA GLU A 41 2.41 3.52 -1.99
C GLU A 41 3.58 2.68 -2.54
N LEU A 42 3.49 2.19 -3.79
CA LEU A 42 4.59 1.48 -4.44
C LEU A 42 5.70 2.43 -4.92
N GLU A 43 5.35 3.62 -5.37
CA GLU A 43 6.32 4.65 -5.75
C GLU A 43 7.10 5.16 -4.53
N GLU A 44 6.40 5.45 -3.43
CA GLU A 44 7.02 5.86 -2.17
C GLU A 44 8.00 4.78 -1.68
N ALA A 45 7.60 3.50 -1.72
CA ALA A 45 8.47 2.38 -1.36
C ALA A 45 9.73 2.25 -2.24
N LYS A 46 9.66 2.63 -3.51
CA LYS A 46 10.83 2.63 -4.42
C LYS A 46 11.83 3.73 -4.10
N GLU A 47 11.39 4.89 -3.61
CA GLU A 47 12.29 5.99 -3.26
C GLU A 47 13.12 5.72 -1.99
N PHE A 48 12.68 4.78 -1.15
CA PHE A 48 13.40 4.37 0.06
C PHE A 48 14.44 3.26 -0.15
N THR A 49 14.62 2.75 -1.38
CA THR A 49 15.63 1.72 -1.74
C THR A 49 16.75 2.33 -2.56
#